data_AF-A0A2P5X4G6-F1
#
_entry.id   AF-A0A2P5X4G6-F1
#
_cell.length_a   1.000
_cell.length_b   1.000
_cell.length_c   1.000
_cell.angle_alpha   90.00
_cell.angle_beta   90.00
_cell.angle_gamma   90.00
#
_symmetry.space_group_name_H-M   'P 1'
#
loop_
_entity.id
_entity.type
_entity.pdbx_description
1 polymer ?
#
loop_
_entity_poly.entity_id
_entity_poly.type
_entity_poly.pdbx_seq_one_letter_code
_entity_poly.pdbx_strand_id
1 'polypeptide(L)'
;MLRYQWEDAVRFWNSKKGEDRERVGTSSRQKQKFTHTAGSRSFVSIAEAEEVSSGQKVRRLQLFEITHKKKDGSPMTFEAGQIMEKLKEKKAEYEAVALNDSSFNLENIDNRIITEVLGPERYGRVRFQGSGVTPTQYFRSGSQQYMPFESQAQAEVQRLRDQIAQMQASTVEKIAEVERKYEELQQQLRRIKQRGRQLQQRGR
;
A
#
# COMPACT_ATOMS: atom_id res chain seq x y z
N MET A 1 16.37 -47.52 -10.98
CA MET A 1 15.47 -47.57 -9.80
C MET A 1 15.75 -48.87 -9.08
N LEU A 2 16.18 -48.82 -7.81
CA LEU A 2 16.48 -50.03 -7.04
C LEU A 2 15.17 -50.74 -6.67
N ARG A 3 15.13 -52.06 -6.78
CA ARG A 3 13.93 -52.91 -6.58
C ARG A 3 13.27 -52.74 -5.20
N TYR A 4 13.94 -52.14 -4.22
CA TYR A 4 13.37 -51.89 -2.89
C TYR A 4 12.57 -50.59 -2.80
N GLN A 5 12.83 -49.61 -3.68
CA GLN A 5 12.19 -48.28 -3.61
C GLN A 5 10.70 -48.29 -3.98
N TRP A 6 10.26 -49.19 -4.85
CA TRP A 6 8.85 -49.27 -5.24
C TRP A 6 8.00 -49.95 -4.16
N GLU A 7 8.55 -50.97 -3.49
CA GLU A 7 7.85 -51.65 -2.38
C GLU A 7 7.58 -50.69 -1.23
N ASP A 8 8.56 -49.85 -0.89
CA ASP A 8 8.41 -48.84 0.16
C ASP A 8 7.41 -47.75 -0.21
N ALA A 9 7.39 -47.32 -1.48
CA ALA A 9 6.38 -46.38 -1.97
C ALA A 9 4.96 -46.97 -1.88
N VAL A 10 4.78 -48.22 -2.31
CA VAL A 10 3.48 -48.91 -2.23
C VAL A 10 3.05 -49.09 -0.77
N ARG A 11 3.97 -49.53 0.11
CA ARG A 11 3.71 -49.62 1.55
C ARG A 11 3.32 -48.28 2.16
N PHE A 12 3.98 -47.19 1.78
CA PHE A 12 3.67 -45.85 2.26
C PHE A 12 2.27 -45.40 1.85
N TRP A 13 1.90 -45.53 0.57
CA TRP A 13 0.59 -45.08 0.09
C TRP A 13 -0.56 -45.94 0.61
N ASN A 14 -0.33 -47.23 0.88
CA ASN A 14 -1.29 -48.10 1.55
C ASN A 14 -1.34 -47.92 3.08
N SER A 15 -0.47 -47.09 3.66
CA SER A 15 -0.48 -46.81 5.10
C SER A 15 -1.51 -45.73 5.46
N LYS A 16 -1.88 -45.66 6.75
CA LYS A 16 -2.78 -44.59 7.24
C LYS A 16 -2.25 -43.18 6.94
N LYS A 17 -0.92 -43.01 7.01
CA LYS A 17 -0.25 -41.75 6.68
C LYS A 17 -0.39 -41.37 5.20
N GLY A 18 -0.41 -42.36 4.30
CA GLY A 18 -0.66 -42.17 2.88
C GLY A 18 -2.10 -41.70 2.63
N GLU A 19 -3.06 -42.40 3.23
CA GLU A 19 -4.50 -42.08 3.15
C GLU A 19 -4.80 -40.67 3.70
N ASP A 20 -4.22 -40.30 4.84
CA ASP A 20 -4.37 -38.96 5.41
C ASP A 20 -3.82 -37.87 4.49
N ARG A 21 -2.66 -38.11 3.85
CA ARG A 21 -2.10 -37.17 2.86
C ARG A 21 -2.97 -37.04 1.63
N GLU A 22 -3.54 -38.13 1.14
CA GLU A 22 -4.47 -38.10 0.02
C GLU A 22 -5.71 -37.27 0.35
N ARG A 23 -6.34 -37.53 1.50
CA ARG A 23 -7.52 -36.79 1.97
C ARG A 23 -7.25 -35.30 2.06
N VAL A 24 -6.13 -34.90 2.69
CA VAL A 24 -5.72 -33.49 2.78
C VAL A 24 -5.46 -32.89 1.40
N GLY A 25 -4.78 -33.64 0.52
CA GLY A 25 -4.49 -33.21 -0.85
C GLY A 25 -5.77 -32.97 -1.67
N THR A 26 -6.73 -33.87 -1.58
CA THR A 26 -8.02 -33.77 -2.27
C THR A 26 -8.86 -32.60 -1.74
N SER A 27 -8.98 -32.44 -0.41
CA SER A 27 -9.66 -31.29 0.19
C SER A 27 -8.99 -29.96 -0.19
N SER A 28 -7.67 -29.93 -0.27
CA SER A 28 -6.92 -28.73 -0.68
C SER A 28 -7.13 -28.39 -2.16
N ARG A 29 -7.13 -29.40 -3.04
CA ARG A 29 -7.41 -29.24 -4.47
C ARG A 29 -8.83 -28.72 -4.71
N GLN A 30 -9.82 -29.19 -3.96
CA GLN A 30 -11.20 -28.70 -4.05
C GLN A 30 -11.33 -27.21 -3.67
N LYS A 31 -10.43 -26.69 -2.83
CA LYS A 31 -10.40 -25.26 -2.46
C LYS A 31 -9.73 -24.38 -3.51
N GLN A 32 -9.03 -24.96 -4.49
CA GLN A 32 -8.39 -24.20 -5.57
C GLN A 32 -9.40 -23.90 -6.69
N LYS A 33 -10.13 -22.78 -6.55
CA LYS A 33 -11.29 -22.45 -7.40
C LYS A 33 -10.98 -21.66 -8.69
N PHE A 34 -9.76 -21.13 -8.82
CA PHE A 34 -9.37 -20.30 -9.97
C PHE A 34 -7.95 -20.65 -10.44
N THR A 35 -7.86 -21.66 -11.30
CA THR A 35 -6.59 -22.05 -11.94
C THR A 35 -6.26 -21.16 -13.14
N HIS A 36 -4.97 -20.97 -13.40
CA HIS A 36 -4.51 -20.20 -14.56
C HIS A 36 -4.56 -21.04 -15.85
N THR A 37 -4.62 -20.37 -16.99
CA THR A 37 -4.71 -20.93 -18.36
C THR A 37 -3.37 -20.88 -19.11
N ALA A 38 -2.29 -20.45 -18.46
CA ALA A 38 -0.95 -20.34 -19.04
C ALA A 38 -0.33 -21.67 -19.53
N GLY A 39 -0.87 -22.81 -19.08
CA GLY A 39 -0.33 -24.13 -19.43
C GLY A 39 1.12 -24.28 -18.99
N SER A 40 2.00 -24.70 -19.90
CA SER A 40 3.44 -24.83 -19.66
C SER A 40 4.22 -23.52 -19.79
N ARG A 41 3.57 -22.42 -20.22
CA ARG A 41 4.23 -21.11 -20.32
C ARG A 41 4.40 -20.50 -18.93
N SER A 42 5.60 -20.00 -18.66
CA SER A 42 5.85 -19.24 -17.45
C SER A 42 5.13 -17.88 -17.51
N PHE A 43 4.77 -17.35 -16.33
CA PHE A 43 4.15 -16.03 -16.25
C PHE A 43 5.09 -14.92 -16.73
N VAL A 44 6.40 -15.09 -16.54
CA VAL A 44 7.42 -14.19 -17.09
C VAL A 44 7.35 -14.14 -18.61
N SER A 45 7.28 -15.28 -19.28
CA SER A 45 7.17 -15.35 -20.74
C SER A 45 5.85 -14.78 -21.27
N ILE A 46 4.77 -14.86 -20.49
CA ILE A 46 3.49 -14.24 -20.85
C ILE A 46 3.58 -12.72 -20.72
N ALA A 47 4.13 -12.23 -19.61
CA ALA A 47 4.33 -10.80 -19.40
C ALA A 47 5.21 -10.21 -20.51
N GLU A 48 6.37 -10.78 -20.78
CA GLU A 48 7.29 -10.29 -21.82
C GLU A 48 6.63 -10.23 -23.20
N ALA A 49 5.90 -11.27 -23.60
CA ALA A 49 5.20 -11.28 -24.88
C ALA A 49 4.14 -10.17 -24.98
N GLU A 50 3.44 -9.88 -23.88
CA GLU A 50 2.44 -8.82 -23.81
C GLU A 50 3.08 -7.42 -23.71
N GLU A 51 4.22 -7.28 -23.05
CA GLU A 51 4.98 -6.02 -23.03
C GLU A 51 5.48 -5.66 -24.43
N VAL A 52 5.94 -6.65 -25.20
CA VAL A 52 6.36 -6.47 -26.60
C VAL A 52 5.18 -6.08 -27.49
N SER A 53 3.99 -6.67 -27.30
CA SER A 53 2.82 -6.37 -28.13
C SER A 53 2.17 -5.03 -27.78
N SER A 54 2.07 -4.70 -26.49
CA SER A 54 1.39 -3.48 -26.01
C SER A 54 2.32 -2.27 -25.93
N GLY A 55 3.64 -2.48 -25.91
CA GLY A 55 4.64 -1.44 -25.65
C GLY A 55 4.62 -0.90 -24.21
N GLN A 56 3.86 -1.52 -23.32
CA GLN A 56 3.70 -1.10 -21.92
C GLN A 56 4.07 -2.23 -20.96
N LYS A 57 4.64 -1.85 -19.81
CA LYS A 57 4.99 -2.81 -18.77
C LYS A 57 3.74 -3.49 -18.20
N VAL A 58 3.74 -4.81 -18.13
CA VAL A 58 2.60 -5.59 -17.65
C VAL A 58 2.61 -5.60 -16.11
N ARG A 59 1.55 -5.04 -15.51
CA ARG A 59 1.40 -5.04 -14.06
C ARG A 59 0.73 -6.32 -13.55
N ARG A 60 0.71 -6.51 -12.23
CA ARG A 60 0.21 -7.74 -11.59
C ARG A 60 -1.26 -8.01 -11.88
N LEU A 61 -2.10 -6.97 -11.85
CA LEU A 61 -3.52 -7.10 -12.14
C LEU A 61 -3.77 -7.53 -13.59
N GLN A 62 -3.05 -6.90 -14.53
CA GLN A 62 -3.14 -7.24 -15.95
C GLN A 62 -2.64 -8.67 -16.22
N LEU A 63 -1.53 -9.06 -15.60
CA LEU A 63 -1.02 -10.43 -15.70
C LEU A 63 -2.04 -11.44 -15.19
N PHE A 64 -2.72 -11.16 -14.08
CA PHE A 64 -3.81 -12.01 -13.58
C PHE A 64 -4.93 -12.17 -14.60
N GLU A 65 -5.37 -11.08 -15.24
CA GLU A 65 -6.41 -11.14 -16.28
C GLU A 65 -5.98 -12.03 -17.45
N ILE A 66 -4.78 -11.81 -17.99
CA ILE A 66 -4.26 -12.56 -19.13
C ILE A 66 -4.17 -14.06 -18.78
N THR A 67 -3.65 -14.39 -17.60
CA THR A 67 -3.43 -15.79 -17.22
C THR A 67 -4.69 -16.50 -16.73
N HIS A 68 -5.82 -15.83 -16.55
CA HIS A 68 -7.07 -16.46 -16.07
C HIS A 68 -8.25 -16.28 -17.04
N LYS A 69 -8.00 -15.72 -18.23
CA LYS A 69 -8.92 -15.71 -19.36
C LYS A 69 -8.65 -16.90 -20.28
N LYS A 70 -9.71 -17.39 -20.92
CA LYS A 70 -9.63 -18.33 -22.03
C LYS A 70 -9.28 -17.57 -23.32
N LYS A 71 -9.03 -18.31 -24.41
CA LYS A 71 -8.72 -17.73 -25.72
C LYS A 71 -9.87 -16.88 -26.30
N ASP A 72 -11.11 -17.15 -25.88
CA ASP A 72 -12.30 -16.37 -26.26
C ASP A 72 -12.48 -15.09 -25.41
N GLY A 73 -11.59 -14.84 -24.44
CA GLY A 73 -11.65 -13.69 -23.54
C GLY A 73 -12.53 -13.89 -22.30
N SER A 74 -13.28 -14.98 -22.21
CA SER A 74 -14.11 -15.29 -21.03
C SER A 74 -13.26 -15.75 -19.84
N PRO A 75 -13.71 -15.51 -18.59
CA PRO A 75 -13.04 -16.04 -17.41
C PRO A 75 -12.99 -17.57 -17.42
N MET A 76 -11.92 -18.14 -16.88
CA MET A 76 -11.75 -19.60 -16.80
C MET A 76 -12.86 -20.28 -15.97
N THR A 77 -13.19 -19.68 -14.82
CA THR A 77 -14.25 -20.13 -13.91
C THR A 77 -15.12 -18.94 -13.49
N PHE A 78 -16.32 -19.23 -12.98
CA PHE A 78 -17.21 -18.19 -12.45
C PHE A 78 -16.54 -17.40 -11.31
N GLU A 79 -15.84 -18.09 -10.40
CA GLU A 79 -15.09 -17.46 -9.31
C GLU A 79 -13.95 -16.57 -9.82
N ALA A 80 -13.25 -16.98 -10.87
CA ALA A 80 -12.23 -16.13 -11.49
C ALA A 80 -12.87 -14.85 -12.05
N GLY A 81 -14.04 -14.96 -12.66
CA GLY A 81 -14.82 -13.81 -13.14
C GLY A 81 -15.19 -12.84 -12.01
N GLN A 82 -15.73 -13.35 -10.91
CA GLN A 82 -16.05 -12.52 -9.73
C GLN A 82 -14.81 -11.81 -9.15
N ILE A 83 -13.67 -12.49 -9.11
CA ILE A 83 -12.41 -11.88 -8.65
C ILE A 83 -11.96 -10.79 -9.62
N MET A 84 -12.01 -11.03 -10.93
CA MET A 84 -11.65 -10.03 -11.94
C MET A 84 -12.51 -8.77 -11.83
N GLU A 85 -13.83 -8.93 -11.67
CA GLU A 85 -14.73 -7.77 -11.49
C GLU A 85 -14.37 -6.98 -10.25
N LYS A 86 -14.19 -7.64 -9.09
CA LYS A 86 -13.79 -6.95 -7.85
C LYS A 86 -12.45 -6.22 -7.97
N LEU A 87 -11.47 -6.83 -8.65
CA LEU A 87 -10.17 -6.20 -8.89
C LEU A 87 -10.32 -4.97 -9.81
N LYS A 88 -11.17 -5.06 -10.84
CA LYS A 88 -11.42 -3.96 -11.78
C LYS A 88 -12.19 -2.80 -11.12
N GLU A 89 -13.20 -3.10 -10.32
CA GLU A 89 -13.95 -2.12 -9.53
C GLU A 89 -13.02 -1.36 -8.58
N LYS A 90 -12.19 -2.08 -7.82
CA LYS A 90 -11.21 -1.47 -6.91
C LYS A 90 -10.17 -0.65 -7.65
N LYS A 91 -9.72 -1.09 -8.81
CA LYS A 91 -8.80 -0.32 -9.65
C LYS A 91 -9.41 1.02 -10.07
N ALA A 92 -10.67 1.01 -10.53
CA ALA A 92 -11.37 2.22 -10.91
C ALA A 92 -11.59 3.17 -9.72
N GLU A 93 -11.92 2.64 -8.54
CA GLU A 93 -12.01 3.41 -7.29
C GLU A 93 -10.70 4.14 -6.97
N TYR A 94 -9.56 3.44 -7.01
CA TYR A 94 -8.26 4.03 -6.75
C TYR A 94 -7.79 5.02 -7.83
N GLU A 95 -8.10 4.76 -9.10
CA GLU A 95 -7.83 5.71 -10.19
C GLU A 95 -8.63 7.01 -10.01
N ALA A 96 -9.89 6.94 -9.58
CA ALA A 96 -10.70 8.11 -9.27
C ALA A 96 -10.16 8.90 -8.06
N VAL A 97 -9.64 8.21 -7.04
CA VAL A 97 -8.98 8.86 -5.89
C VAL A 97 -7.68 9.55 -6.31
N ALA A 98 -6.86 8.89 -7.12
CA ALA A 98 -5.59 9.45 -7.60
C ALA A 98 -5.78 10.72 -8.45
N LEU A 99 -6.91 10.84 -9.15
CA LEU A 99 -7.28 12.08 -9.86
C LEU A 99 -7.59 13.25 -8.91
N ASN A 100 -8.04 12.96 -7.69
CA ASN A 100 -8.40 13.97 -6.69
C ASN A 100 -7.24 14.31 -5.73
N ASP A 101 -6.34 13.37 -5.49
CA ASP A 101 -5.20 13.53 -4.58
C ASP A 101 -3.90 13.09 -5.27
N SER A 102 -3.16 14.07 -5.80
CA SER A 102 -1.90 13.84 -6.51
C SER A 102 -0.76 13.32 -5.62
N SER A 103 -0.95 13.25 -4.29
CA SER A 103 0.01 12.64 -3.37
C SER A 103 -0.10 11.11 -3.31
N PHE A 104 -1.12 10.54 -3.95
CA PHE A 104 -1.38 9.11 -3.90
C PHE A 104 -0.32 8.31 -4.67
N ASN A 105 0.41 7.44 -3.97
CA ASN A 105 1.47 6.63 -4.56
C ASN A 105 0.88 5.54 -5.50
N LEU A 106 1.06 5.73 -6.82
CA LEU A 106 0.54 4.83 -7.84
C LEU A 106 1.32 3.50 -7.97
N GLU A 107 2.58 3.48 -7.52
CA GLU A 107 3.51 2.35 -7.71
C GLU A 107 3.01 1.09 -6.99
N ASN A 108 2.36 1.23 -5.83
CA ASN A 108 1.95 0.10 -4.98
C ASN A 108 0.45 -0.24 -5.02
N ILE A 109 -0.33 0.42 -5.88
CA ILE A 109 -1.80 0.28 -5.96
C ILE A 109 -2.23 -1.17 -6.21
N ASP A 110 -1.60 -1.85 -7.16
CA ASP A 110 -1.92 -3.24 -7.48
C ASP A 110 -1.82 -4.15 -6.24
N ASN A 111 -0.75 -4.00 -5.45
CA ASN A 111 -0.55 -4.84 -4.27
C ASN A 111 -1.60 -4.57 -3.19
N ARG A 112 -2.02 -3.30 -3.05
CA ARG A 112 -3.09 -2.89 -2.14
C ARG A 112 -4.43 -3.49 -2.57
N ILE A 113 -4.79 -3.34 -3.85
CA ILE A 113 -6.02 -3.91 -4.42
C ILE A 113 -6.05 -5.43 -4.22
N ILE A 114 -4.94 -6.12 -4.51
CA ILE A 114 -4.82 -7.57 -4.33
C ILE A 114 -5.04 -7.96 -2.87
N THR A 115 -4.46 -7.20 -1.93
CA THR A 115 -4.60 -7.46 -0.50
C THR A 115 -6.04 -7.24 -0.02
N GLU A 116 -6.73 -6.21 -0.51
CA GLU A 116 -8.13 -5.95 -0.17
C GLU A 116 -9.09 -7.02 -0.73
N VAL A 117 -8.86 -7.47 -1.97
CA VAL A 117 -9.76 -8.43 -2.64
C VAL A 117 -9.48 -9.87 -2.22
N LEU A 118 -8.22 -10.27 -2.06
CA LEU A 118 -7.80 -11.67 -1.85
C LEU A 118 -7.18 -11.94 -0.47
N GLY A 119 -7.07 -10.90 0.35
CA GLY A 119 -6.36 -10.93 1.62
C GLY A 119 -4.83 -10.83 1.43
N PRO A 120 -4.09 -10.76 2.54
CA PRO A 120 -2.64 -10.65 2.51
C PRO A 120 -1.98 -11.84 1.80
N GLU A 121 -0.79 -11.59 1.26
CA GLU A 121 0.07 -12.64 0.71
C GLU A 121 0.36 -13.69 1.79
N ARG A 122 0.30 -14.98 1.40
CA ARG A 122 0.46 -16.10 2.34
C ARG A 122 1.68 -16.92 2.00
N TYR A 123 2.40 -17.37 3.04
CA TYR A 123 3.44 -18.40 3.00
C TYR A 123 4.45 -18.29 1.84
N GLY A 124 5.40 -17.36 1.95
CA GLY A 124 6.63 -17.35 1.15
C GLY A 124 6.45 -17.25 -0.37
N ARG A 125 5.25 -16.90 -0.86
CA ARG A 125 4.93 -16.77 -2.28
C ARG A 125 4.19 -15.47 -2.54
N VAL A 126 4.39 -14.90 -3.73
CA VAL A 126 3.65 -13.73 -4.22
C VAL A 126 2.58 -14.20 -5.21
N ARG A 127 1.31 -13.84 -4.98
CA ARG A 127 0.22 -14.17 -5.90
C ARG A 127 0.51 -13.61 -7.30
N PHE A 128 0.02 -14.28 -8.33
CA PHE A 128 0.09 -13.81 -9.73
C PHE A 128 1.50 -13.64 -10.31
N GLN A 129 2.54 -14.09 -9.61
CA GLN A 129 3.92 -14.04 -10.09
C GLN A 129 4.47 -15.43 -10.45
N GLY A 130 3.62 -16.46 -10.38
CA GLY A 130 3.99 -17.83 -10.69
C GLY A 130 4.65 -18.56 -9.51
N SER A 131 5.30 -19.67 -9.81
CA SER A 131 5.94 -20.52 -8.80
C SER A 131 7.33 -20.00 -8.44
N GLY A 132 7.69 -20.09 -7.15
CA GLY A 132 9.05 -19.81 -6.66
C GLY A 132 9.35 -18.35 -6.32
N VAL A 133 8.51 -17.40 -6.72
CA VAL A 133 8.70 -15.98 -6.39
C VAL A 133 8.35 -15.73 -4.94
N THR A 134 9.36 -15.39 -4.13
CA THR A 134 9.18 -15.08 -2.71
C THR A 134 8.93 -13.58 -2.49
N PRO A 135 8.14 -13.19 -1.48
CA PRO A 135 7.92 -11.79 -1.15
C PRO A 135 9.22 -11.00 -0.95
N THR A 136 10.20 -11.57 -0.27
CA THR A 136 11.50 -10.94 -0.02
C THR A 136 12.27 -10.62 -1.31
N GLN A 137 12.22 -11.51 -2.30
CA GLN A 137 12.86 -11.28 -3.60
C GLN A 137 12.10 -10.27 -4.45
N TYR A 138 10.77 -10.34 -4.43
CA TYR A 138 9.91 -9.55 -5.30
C TYR A 138 9.78 -8.09 -4.85
N PHE A 139 9.46 -7.88 -3.58
CA PHE A 139 9.33 -6.53 -3.01
C PHE A 139 10.68 -5.92 -2.65
N ARG A 140 11.75 -6.75 -2.60
CA ARG A 140 13.06 -6.41 -2.04
C ARG A 140 12.89 -5.96 -0.56
N SER A 141 13.95 -5.72 0.20
CA SER A 141 13.83 -5.32 1.63
C SER A 141 13.21 -3.93 1.86
N GLY A 142 12.34 -3.46 0.97
CA GLY A 142 11.50 -2.29 1.18
C GLY A 142 10.25 -2.68 1.97
N SER A 143 9.80 -1.76 2.80
CA SER A 143 8.59 -1.75 3.65
C SER A 143 7.26 -2.23 3.03
N GLN A 144 7.22 -2.70 1.77
CA GLN A 144 6.01 -3.12 1.08
C GLN A 144 5.38 -4.41 1.62
N GLN A 145 6.09 -5.14 2.49
CA GLN A 145 5.64 -6.43 3.02
C GLN A 145 4.50 -6.30 4.05
N TYR A 146 4.31 -5.12 4.65
CA TYR A 146 3.21 -4.84 5.57
C TYR A 146 3.11 -3.34 5.85
N MET A 147 2.25 -2.60 5.13
CA MET A 147 1.86 -1.24 5.53
C MET A 147 0.34 -1.12 5.46
N PRO A 148 -0.37 -1.10 6.61
CA PRO A 148 -1.67 -0.48 6.67
C PRO A 148 -1.44 1.04 6.63
N PHE A 149 -1.92 1.70 5.57
CA PHE A 149 -2.13 3.15 5.49
C PHE A 149 -0.90 4.07 5.68
N GLU A 150 -0.11 4.29 4.61
CA GLU A 150 0.71 5.52 4.50
C GLU A 150 -0.17 6.78 4.61
N SER A 151 -1.42 6.74 4.13
CA SER A 151 -2.36 7.86 4.21
C SER A 151 -2.78 8.23 5.64
N GLN A 152 -2.72 7.32 6.61
CA GLN A 152 -3.00 7.68 8.01
C GLN A 152 -1.82 8.42 8.63
N ALA A 153 -0.59 7.95 8.36
CA ALA A 153 0.63 8.63 8.79
C ALA A 153 0.77 10.00 8.13
N GLN A 154 0.46 10.14 6.83
CA GLN A 154 0.47 11.44 6.16
C GLN A 154 -0.61 12.39 6.66
N ALA A 155 -1.84 11.91 6.89
CA ALA A 155 -2.92 12.74 7.46
C ALA A 155 -2.57 13.22 8.88
N GLU A 156 -1.92 12.37 9.68
CA GLU A 156 -1.47 12.71 11.03
C GLU A 156 -0.28 13.69 11.00
N VAL A 157 0.67 13.50 10.08
CA VAL A 157 1.76 14.47 9.83
C VAL A 157 1.19 15.82 9.38
N GLN A 158 0.17 15.84 8.52
CA GLN A 158 -0.45 17.09 8.08
C GLN A 158 -1.20 17.78 9.22
N ARG A 159 -1.96 17.02 10.02
CA ARG A 159 -2.63 17.55 11.22
C ARG A 159 -1.63 18.13 12.23
N LEU A 160 -0.48 17.47 12.41
CA LEU A 160 0.60 17.96 13.26
C LEU A 160 1.23 19.24 12.69
N ARG A 161 1.43 19.33 11.37
CA ARG A 161 1.90 20.57 10.71
C ARG A 161 0.92 21.72 10.93
N ASP A 162 -0.36 21.48 10.78
CA ASP A 162 -1.39 22.50 10.98
C ASP A 162 -1.44 22.99 12.44
N GLN A 163 -1.29 22.06 13.41
CA GLN A 163 -1.15 22.43 14.84
C GLN A 163 0.10 23.27 15.11
N ILE A 164 1.24 22.89 14.52
CA ILE A 164 2.49 23.66 14.68
C ILE A 164 2.32 25.08 14.11
N ALA A 165 1.72 25.21 12.93
CA ALA A 165 1.45 26.50 12.31
C ALA A 165 0.53 27.36 13.19
N GLN A 166 -0.51 26.76 13.78
CA GLN A 166 -1.44 27.47 14.66
C GLN A 166 -0.77 27.93 15.97
N MET A 167 0.07 27.08 16.58
CA MET A 167 0.85 27.47 17.75
C MET A 167 1.83 28.59 17.43
N GLN A 168 2.52 28.51 16.29
CA GLN A 168 3.44 29.56 15.83
C GLN A 168 2.73 30.90 15.66
N ALA A 169 1.56 30.91 15.00
CA ALA A 169 0.74 32.11 14.84
C ALA A 169 0.36 32.72 16.20
N SER A 170 -0.11 31.89 17.15
CA SER A 170 -0.47 32.36 18.49
C SER A 170 0.72 32.92 19.29
N THR A 171 1.93 32.37 19.04
CA THR A 171 3.15 32.81 19.70
C THR A 171 3.60 34.17 19.15
N VAL A 172 3.54 34.35 17.82
CA VAL A 172 3.82 35.63 17.15
C VAL A 172 2.85 36.71 17.63
N GLU A 173 1.57 36.39 17.77
CA GLU A 173 0.57 37.34 18.25
C GLU A 173 0.84 37.80 19.69
N LYS A 174 1.21 36.87 20.59
CA LYS A 174 1.64 37.21 21.96
C LYS A 174 2.91 38.05 21.99
N ILE A 175 3.90 37.76 21.13
CA ILE A 175 5.12 38.57 21.01
C ILE A 175 4.77 40.00 20.60
N ALA A 176 3.92 40.16 19.58
CA ALA A 176 3.49 41.48 19.11
C ALA A 176 2.69 42.26 20.17
N GLU A 177 1.93 41.58 21.04
CA GLU A 177 1.23 42.22 22.15
C GLU A 177 2.21 42.71 23.23
N VAL A 178 3.24 41.92 23.55
CA VAL A 178 4.30 42.29 24.49
C VAL A 178 5.10 43.48 23.96
N GLU A 179 5.45 43.48 22.68
CA GLU A 179 6.16 44.58 22.03
C GLU A 179 5.36 45.89 22.10
N ARG A 180 4.05 45.84 21.80
CA ARG A 180 3.15 47.01 21.92
C ARG A 180 3.11 47.57 23.34
N LYS A 181 2.96 46.71 24.36
CA LYS A 181 2.97 47.14 25.78
C LYS A 181 4.31 47.76 26.17
N TYR A 182 5.41 47.22 25.66
CA TYR A 182 6.75 47.75 25.92
C TYR A 182 6.94 49.15 25.33
N GLU A 183 6.50 49.37 24.08
CA GLU A 183 6.54 50.70 23.45
C GLU A 183 5.66 51.72 24.19
N GLU A 184 4.47 51.32 24.61
CA GLU A 184 3.55 52.18 25.35
C GLU A 184 4.16 52.62 26.70
N LEU A 185 4.79 51.68 27.41
CA LEU A 185 5.52 51.98 28.65
C LEU A 185 6.70 52.93 28.40
N GLN A 186 7.46 52.73 27.31
CA GLN A 186 8.53 53.65 26.92
C GLN A 186 8.00 55.06 26.65
N GLN A 187 6.85 55.18 25.96
CA GLN A 187 6.24 56.48 25.71
C GLN A 187 5.79 57.16 27.01
N GLN A 188 5.18 56.43 27.94
CA GLN A 188 4.79 56.98 29.24
C GLN A 188 6.00 57.50 30.02
N LEU A 189 7.10 56.74 30.07
CA LEU A 189 8.35 57.18 30.71
C LEU A 189 8.92 58.46 30.09
N ARG A 190 8.86 58.60 28.75
CA ARG A 190 9.27 59.84 28.06
C ARG A 190 8.40 61.03 28.47
N ARG A 191 7.08 60.85 28.54
CA ARG A 191 6.12 61.90 28.97
C ARG A 191 6.38 62.33 30.42
N ILE A 192 6.61 61.37 31.33
CA ILE A 192 6.92 61.65 32.73
C ILE A 192 8.23 62.47 32.85
N LYS A 193 9.29 62.06 32.14
CA LYS A 193 10.57 62.78 32.12
C LYS A 193 10.45 64.20 31.56
N GLN A 194 9.58 64.43 30.58
CA GLN A 194 9.32 65.77 30.03
C GLN A 194 8.55 66.64 31.03
N ARG A 195 7.50 66.11 31.67
CA ARG A 195 6.75 66.82 32.72
C ARG A 195 7.62 67.21 33.91
N GLY A 196 8.49 66.32 34.37
CA GLY A 196 9.43 66.63 35.46
C GLY A 196 10.36 67.80 35.12
N ARG A 197 10.84 67.89 33.87
CA ARG A 197 11.65 69.01 33.39
C ARG A 197 10.88 70.33 33.31
N GLN A 198 9.62 70.30 32.87
CA GLN A 198 8.76 71.49 32.81
C GLN A 198 8.41 72.03 34.21
N LEU A 199 8.19 71.15 35.18
CA LEU A 199 7.92 71.54 36.57
C LEU A 199 9.14 72.17 37.25
N GLN A 200 10.35 71.68 36.96
CA GLN A 200 11.60 72.29 37.46
C GLN A 200 11.88 73.69 36.87
N GLN A 201 11.42 73.97 35.65
CA GLN A 201 11.57 75.30 35.02
C GLN A 201 10.52 76.31 35.49
N ARG A 202 9.35 75.86 35.97
CA ARG A 202 8.27 76.73 36.50
C ARG A 202 8.45 77.13 37.98
N GLY A 203 9.32 76.45 38.71
CA GLY A 203 9.60 76.71 40.13
C GLY A 203 10.82 77.61 40.39
N ARG A 204 11.32 78.33 39.37
CA ARG A 204 12.35 79.35 39.47
C ARG A 204 11.79 80.73 39.14
#